data_AF-A0A954R2V7-F1
#
_entry.id   AF-A0A954R2V7-F1
#
_cell.length_a   1.000
_cell.length_b   1.000
_cell.length_c   1.000
_cell.angle_alpha   90.00
_cell.angle_beta   90.00
_cell.angle_gamma   90.00
#
_symmetry.space_group_name_H-M   'P 1'
#
loop_
_entity.id
_entity.type
_entity.pdbx_description
1 polymer ?
#
loop_
_entity_poly.entity_id
_entity_poly.type
_entity_poly.pdbx_seq_one_letter_code
_entity_poly.pdbx_strand_id
1 'polypeptide(L)' 'MLEPVTGSMSRELAELLVALKADQGLQTRIEYLRGKANQGTLSDEEDAEYKDFIEALDVISILQSKARQVLIRQAS' A
#
# COMPACT_ATOMS: atom_id res chain seq x y z
N MET A 1 -1.81 -12.70 -12.45
CA MET A 1 -1.87 -11.30 -12.97
C MET A 1 -0.56 -10.54 -12.76
N LEU A 2 0.16 -10.69 -11.65
CA LEU A 2 1.52 -10.11 -11.48
C LEU A 2 2.66 -11.14 -11.60
N GLU A 3 2.39 -12.35 -12.10
CA GLU A 3 3.40 -13.41 -12.29
C GLU A 3 4.75 -12.92 -12.85
N PRO A 4 4.82 -12.13 -13.95
CA PRO A 4 6.09 -11.71 -14.54
C PRO A 4 6.95 -10.85 -13.59
N VAL A 5 6.30 -9.99 -12.81
CA VAL A 5 6.96 -9.12 -11.83
C VAL A 5 7.47 -9.95 -10.64
N THR A 6 6.69 -10.96 -10.24
CA THR A 6 7.04 -11.82 -9.11
C THR A 6 8.04 -12.93 -9.43
N GLY A 7 8.11 -13.37 -10.69
CA GLY A 7 9.01 -14.43 -11.15
C GLY A 7 10.48 -14.03 -11.16
N SER A 8 10.77 -12.73 -11.19
CA SER A 8 12.13 -12.17 -11.23
C SER A 8 12.48 -11.38 -9.97
N MET A 9 11.60 -11.39 -8.96
CA MET A 9 11.76 -10.58 -7.75
C MET A 9 12.88 -11.15 -6.88
N SER A 10 13.91 -10.33 -6.62
CA SER A 10 14.98 -10.70 -5.69
C SER A 10 14.45 -10.73 -4.25
N ARG A 11 15.15 -11.47 -3.39
CA ARG A 11 14.85 -11.51 -1.95
C ARG A 11 14.86 -10.12 -1.33
N GLU A 12 15.89 -9.34 -1.64
CA GLU A 12 16.08 -7.97 -1.13
C GLU A 12 14.91 -7.06 -1.51
N LEU A 13 14.48 -7.09 -2.78
CA LEU A 13 13.32 -6.30 -3.22
C LEU A 13 12.03 -6.73 -2.51
N ALA A 14 11.85 -8.04 -2.30
CA ALA A 14 10.70 -8.55 -1.57
C ALA A 14 10.69 -8.08 -0.10
N GLU A 15 11.83 -8.09 0.57
CA GLU A 15 11.98 -7.56 1.94
C GLU A 15 11.67 -6.06 2.00
N LEU A 16 12.19 -5.26 1.06
CA LEU A 16 11.91 -3.82 0.96
C LEU A 16 10.42 -3.54 0.73
N LEU A 17 9.77 -4.29 -0.16
CA LEU A 17 8.34 -4.15 -0.44
C LEU A 17 7.49 -4.48 0.80
N VAL A 18 7.82 -5.56 1.53
CA VAL A 18 7.14 -5.92 2.78
C VAL A 18 7.33 -4.83 3.85
N ALA A 19 8.51 -4.20 3.90
CA ALA A 19 8.80 -3.12 4.83
C ALA A 19 8.21 -1.76 4.41
N LEU A 20 7.77 -1.61 3.16
CA LEU A 20 7.22 -0.37 2.63
C LEU A 20 6.00 0.06 3.46
N LYS A 21 6.09 1.26 4.02
CA LYS A 21 5.01 1.92 4.76
C LYS A 21 4.98 3.38 4.36
N ALA A 22 3.78 3.96 4.38
CA ALA A 22 3.63 5.40 4.27
C ALA A 22 4.49 6.10 5.33
N ASP A 23 5.10 7.23 4.98
CA ASP A 23 5.80 8.04 5.97
C ASP A 23 4.82 8.62 7.00
N GLN A 24 5.36 9.15 8.10
CA GLN A 24 4.56 9.64 9.21
C GLN A 24 3.60 10.77 8.80
N GLY A 25 4.01 11.65 7.89
CA GLY A 25 3.17 12.75 7.43
C GLY A 25 1.98 12.25 6.63
N LEU A 26 2.23 11.32 5.70
CA LEU A 26 1.19 10.67 4.92
C LEU A 26 0.22 9.87 5.80
N GLN A 27 0.72 9.12 6.78
CA GLN A 27 -0.12 8.39 7.74
C GLN A 27 -1.03 9.35 8.52
N THR A 28 -0.49 10.47 9.02
CA THR A 28 -1.28 11.48 9.73
C THR A 28 -2.34 12.11 8.83
N ARG A 29 -2.02 12.37 7.56
CA ARG A 29 -3.00 12.91 6.59
C ARG A 29 -4.13 11.93 6.32
N ILE A 30 -3.82 10.66 6.11
CA ILE A 30 -4.81 9.60 5.88
C ILE A 30 -5.75 9.46 7.10
N GLU A 31 -5.20 9.47 8.32
CA GLU A 31 -6.01 9.35 9.53
C GLU A 31 -6.93 10.56 9.72
N TYR A 32 -6.45 11.76 9.41
CA TYR A 32 -7.27 12.97 9.40
C TYR A 32 -8.44 12.86 8.41
N LEU A 33 -8.15 12.49 7.16
CA LEU A 33 -9.17 12.35 6.11
C LEU A 33 -10.19 11.26 6.47
N ARG A 34 -9.73 10.13 7.00
CA ARG A 34 -10.60 9.08 7.51
C ARG A 34 -11.52 9.59 8.62
N GLY A 35 -10.99 10.39 9.54
CA GLY A 35 -11.77 11.04 10.60
C GLY A 35 -12.90 11.90 10.04
N LYS A 36 -12.60 12.73 9.03
CA LYS A 36 -13.61 13.56 8.34
C LYS A 36 -14.61 12.73 7.54
N ALA A 37 -14.15 11.67 6.85
CA ALA A 37 -15.00 10.75 6.10
C ALA A 37 -16.06 10.12 7.01
N ASN A 38 -15.66 9.64 8.19
CA ASN A 38 -16.55 9.06 9.19
C ASN A 38 -17.59 10.07 9.73
N GLN A 39 -17.25 11.36 9.72
CA GLN A 39 -18.14 12.44 10.12
C GLN A 39 -18.99 12.98 8.96
N GLY A 40 -18.74 12.53 7.72
CA GLY A 40 -19.39 13.05 6.53
C GLY A 40 -19.03 14.50 6.21
N THR A 41 -17.82 14.96 6.60
CA THR A 41 -17.39 16.36 6.49
C THR A 41 -16.23 16.59 5.52
N LEU A 42 -15.93 15.60 4.67
CA LEU A 42 -14.95 15.78 3.58
C LEU A 42 -15.45 16.83 2.59
N SER A 43 -14.55 17.72 2.15
CA SER A 43 -14.78 18.49 0.92
C SER A 43 -14.58 17.59 -0.31
N ASP A 44 -15.02 18.06 -1.47
CA ASP A 44 -14.84 17.32 -2.72
C ASP A 44 -13.36 17.11 -3.05
N GLU A 45 -12.50 18.09 -2.75
CA GLU A 45 -11.05 17.96 -2.94
C GLU A 45 -10.43 16.93 -1.98
N GLU A 46 -10.87 16.91 -0.72
CA GLU A 46 -10.39 15.96 0.27
C GLU A 46 -10.88 14.54 0.00
N ASP A 47 -12.08 14.38 -0.53
CA ASP A 47 -12.61 13.08 -0.96
C ASP A 47 -11.85 12.53 -2.16
N ALA A 48 -11.50 13.37 -3.13
CA ALA A 48 -10.63 13.00 -4.24
C ALA A 48 -9.23 12.58 -3.74
N GLU A 49 -8.61 13.39 -2.87
CA GLU A 49 -7.33 13.06 -2.25
C GLU A 49 -7.39 11.73 -1.47
N TYR A 50 -8.45 11.53 -0.70
CA TYR A 50 -8.62 10.31 0.08
C TYR A 50 -8.78 9.08 -0.81
N LYS A 51 -9.53 9.18 -1.91
CA LYS A 51 -9.69 8.09 -2.90
C LYS A 51 -8.36 7.71 -3.56
N ASP A 52 -7.58 8.70 -3.99
CA ASP A 52 -6.25 8.46 -4.58
C ASP A 52 -5.34 7.70 -3.61
N PHE A 53 -5.41 8.01 -2.31
CA PHE A 53 -4.66 7.27 -1.29
C PHE A 53 -5.14 5.82 -1.14
N ILE A 54 -6.45 5.57 -1.16
CA ILE A 54 -6.99 4.21 -1.08
C ILE A 54 -6.55 3.38 -2.29
N GLU A 55 -6.61 3.94 -3.50
CA GLU A 55 -6.17 3.25 -4.72
C GLU A 55 -4.67 2.88 -4.66
N ALA A 56 -3.83 3.81 -4.19
CA ALA A 56 -2.41 3.55 -4.00
C ALA A 56 -2.15 2.45 -2.95
N LEU A 57 -2.91 2.46 -1.85
CA LEU A 57 -2.80 1.44 -0.80
C LEU A 57 -3.19 0.04 -1.28
N ASP A 58 -4.18 -0.08 -2.16
CA ASP A 58 -4.58 -1.36 -2.73
C ASP A 58 -3.46 -1.96 -3.58
N VAL A 59 -2.81 -1.16 -4.43
CA VAL A 59 -1.67 -1.59 -5.24
C VAL A 59 -0.51 -2.03 -4.35
N ILE A 60 -0.16 -1.24 -3.32
CA ILE A 60 0.91 -1.57 -2.37
C ILE A 60 0.59 -2.89 -1.64
N SER A 61 -0.65 -3.07 -1.20
CA SER A 61 -1.09 -4.28 -0.49
C SER A 61 -0.95 -5.53 -1.35
N ILE A 62 -1.28 -5.44 -2.65
CA ILE A 62 -1.08 -6.52 -3.61
C ILE A 62 0.41 -6.84 -3.76
N LEU A 63 1.26 -5.83 -3.94
CA LEU A 63 2.71 -6.01 -4.08
C LEU A 63 3.32 -6.65 -2.83
N GLN A 64 2.93 -6.21 -1.64
CA GLN A 64 3.35 -6.81 -0.37
C GLN A 64 2.92 -8.26 -0.23
N SER A 65 1.68 -8.57 -0.62
CA SER A 65 1.18 -9.95 -0.63
C SER A 65 2.03 -10.85 -1.51
N LYS A 66 2.39 -10.37 -2.71
CA LYS A 66 3.27 -11.09 -3.63
C LYS A 66 4.70 -11.22 -3.13
N ALA A 67 5.27 -10.17 -2.55
CA ALA A 67 6.60 -10.21 -1.93
C ALA A 67 6.67 -11.26 -0.81
N ARG A 68 5.65 -11.34 0.06
CA ARG A 68 5.56 -12.40 1.09
C ARG A 68 5.57 -13.80 0.47
N GLN A 69 4.85 -14.01 -0.63
CA GLN A 69 4.85 -15.30 -1.34
C GLN A 69 6.24 -15.66 -1.90
N VAL A 70 6.98 -14.68 -2.43
CA VAL A 70 8.35 -14.88 -2.92
C VAL A 70 9.28 -15.29 -1.78
N LEU A 71 9.22 -14.60 -0.63
CA LEU A 71 10.04 -14.91 0.54
C LEU A 71 9.78 -16.31 1.09
N ILE A 72 8.52 -16.74 1.15
CA ILE A 72 8.16 -18.10 1.59
C ILE A 72 8.75 -19.14 0.64
N ARG A 73 8.63 -18.94 -0.68
CA ARG A 73 9.17 -19.88 -1.69
C ARG A 73 10.70 -19.98 -1.65
N GLN A 74 11.40 -18.88 -1.37
CA GLN A 74 12.88 -18.85 -1.31
C GLN A 74 13.44 -19.38 0.01
N ALA A 75 12.62 -19.50 1.04
CA ALA A 75 13.00 -20.09 2.33
C ALA A 75 12.80 -21.61 2.39
N SER A 76 12.23 -22.20 1.33
CA SER A 76 11.98 -23.65 1.18
C SER A 76 13.10 -24.29 0.37
#